data_AF-A0A2I0KG46-F1
#
_entry.id   AF-A0A2I0KG46-F1
#
_cell.length_a   1.000
_cell.length_b   1.000
_cell.length_c   1.000
_cell.angle_alpha   90.00
_cell.angle_beta   90.00
_cell.angle_gamma   90.00
#
_symmetry.space_group_name_H-M   'P 1'
#
loop_
_entity.id
_entity.type
_entity.pdbx_description
1 polymer ?
#
loop_
_entity_poly.entity_id
_entity_poly.type
_entity_poly.pdbx_seq_one_letter_code
_entity_poly.pdbx_strand_id
1 'polypeptide(L)'
;MDWTQGCERDKPLKSVDMVGFKKFKNMKLPDTTSTWVNASLDIKAGHEKCLGSCSCIAYTHSDIKGLGSGCALWYGDLQDIQTFSNVGQDLHIRMAASELGIYQVLV
;
A
#
# COMPACT_ATOMS: atom_id res chain seq x y z
N MET A 1 -23.35 11.08 -10.09
CA MET A 1 -22.34 11.21 -9.02
C MET A 1 -21.02 11.49 -9.70
N ASP A 2 -20.36 12.58 -9.31
CA ASP A 2 -19.04 12.95 -9.79
C ASP A 2 -17.99 12.34 -8.83
N TRP A 3 -17.08 11.53 -9.38
CA TRP A 3 -16.00 10.86 -8.64
C TRP A 3 -14.62 11.37 -9.05
N THR A 4 -14.55 12.44 -9.84
CA THR A 4 -13.29 12.98 -10.38
C THR A 4 -12.34 13.51 -9.31
N GLN A 5 -12.87 13.89 -8.13
CA GLN A 5 -12.08 14.34 -6.98
C GLN A 5 -11.50 13.17 -6.17
N GLY A 6 -11.84 11.93 -6.49
CA GLY A 6 -11.31 10.75 -5.80
C GLY A 6 -11.79 10.63 -4.36
N CYS A 7 -10.89 10.17 -3.49
CA CYS A 7 -11.13 10.02 -2.06
C CYS A 7 -9.89 10.45 -1.26
N GLU A 8 -10.13 10.89 -0.03
CA GLU A 8 -9.08 11.19 0.95
C GLU A 8 -9.14 10.19 2.10
N ARG A 9 -8.08 10.16 2.92
CA ARG A 9 -8.05 9.34 4.13
C ARG A 9 -8.96 9.96 5.19
N ASP A 10 -9.80 9.14 5.81
CA ASP A 10 -10.57 9.53 7.00
C ASP A 10 -9.66 10.04 8.13
N LYS A 11 -8.47 9.44 8.26
CA LYS A 11 -7.42 9.87 9.18
C LYS A 11 -6.13 10.26 8.43
N PRO A 12 -5.78 11.55 8.39
CA PRO A 12 -4.50 12.00 7.88
C PRO A 12 -3.34 11.36 8.67
N LEU A 13 -2.31 10.89 7.96
CA LEU A 13 -1.13 10.27 8.57
C LEU A 13 -0.03 11.30 8.78
N LYS A 14 0.51 11.37 10.00
CA LYS A 14 1.72 12.10 10.35
C LYS A 14 2.89 11.13 10.46
N SER A 15 4.10 11.64 10.27
CA SER A 15 5.34 10.84 10.37
C SER A 15 5.54 10.14 11.71
N VAL A 16 4.94 10.67 12.78
CA VAL A 16 5.05 10.15 14.16
C VAL A 16 3.93 9.16 14.51
N ASP A 17 2.96 8.96 13.62
CA ASP A 17 1.83 8.09 13.91
C ASP A 17 2.22 6.62 13.84
N MET A 18 1.60 5.81 14.69
CA MET A 18 1.62 4.37 14.50
C MET A 18 0.80 4.02 13.25
N VAL A 19 1.44 3.32 12.33
CA VAL A 19 0.85 2.91 11.06
C VAL A 19 0.94 1.41 10.89
N GLY A 20 0.08 0.88 10.03
CA GLY A 20 0.21 -0.47 9.51
C GLY A 20 -0.29 -0.52 8.08
N PHE A 21 -0.50 -1.72 7.57
CA PHE A 21 -0.93 -1.93 6.20
C PHE A 21 -2.17 -2.79 6.12
N LYS A 22 -3.18 -2.32 5.38
CA LYS A 22 -4.36 -3.10 5.02
C LYS A 22 -4.13 -3.75 3.67
N LYS A 23 -4.35 -5.07 3.61
CA LYS A 23 -4.26 -5.87 2.38
C LYS A 23 -5.57 -5.81 1.60
N PHE A 24 -5.51 -5.34 0.36
CA PHE A 24 -6.60 -5.37 -0.62
C PHE A 24 -6.28 -6.42 -1.68
N LYS A 25 -7.18 -7.36 -1.90
CA LYS A 25 -6.99 -8.47 -2.86
C LYS A 25 -7.58 -8.14 -4.22
N ASN A 26 -7.13 -8.87 -5.25
CA ASN A 26 -7.70 -8.84 -6.60
C ASN A 26 -7.71 -7.43 -7.20
N MET A 27 -6.65 -6.66 -6.96
CA MET A 27 -6.54 -5.27 -7.42
C MET A 27 -5.86 -5.23 -8.78
N LYS A 28 -6.37 -4.37 -9.67
CA LYS A 28 -5.54 -3.68 -10.64
C LYS A 28 -4.63 -2.73 -9.86
N LEU A 29 -3.32 -2.86 -10.06
CA LEU A 29 -2.35 -2.00 -9.38
C LEU A 29 -2.50 -0.54 -9.84
N PRO A 30 -2.19 0.43 -8.96
CA PRO A 30 -2.21 1.84 -9.33
C PRO A 30 -1.21 2.14 -10.44
N ASP A 31 -1.42 3.27 -11.13
CA ASP A 31 -0.44 3.79 -12.08
C ASP A 31 0.97 3.94 -11.44
N THR A 32 2.00 3.83 -12.28
CA THR A 32 3.40 3.71 -11.83
C THR A 32 4.18 5.03 -11.82
N THR A 33 3.50 6.18 -12.01
CA THR A 33 4.14 7.51 -12.08
C THR A 33 4.99 7.86 -10.84
N SER A 34 4.54 7.52 -9.63
CA SER A 34 5.26 7.79 -8.37
C SER A 34 5.67 6.50 -7.66
N THR A 35 6.30 5.59 -8.42
CA THR A 35 6.61 4.23 -7.97
C THR A 35 8.10 3.94 -7.99
N TRP A 36 8.58 3.22 -6.98
CA TRP A 36 9.90 2.61 -6.98
C TRP A 36 9.76 1.10 -7.05
N VAL A 37 10.40 0.47 -8.03
CA VAL A 37 10.36 -0.98 -8.24
C VAL A 37 11.76 -1.56 -8.02
N ASN A 38 11.83 -2.65 -7.27
CA ASN A 38 13.07 -3.38 -7.06
C ASN A 38 12.80 -4.89 -7.10
N ALA A 39 13.30 -5.56 -8.14
CA ALA A 39 13.12 -6.99 -8.38
C ALA A 39 13.95 -7.89 -7.42
N SER A 40 14.94 -7.34 -6.72
CA SER A 40 15.74 -8.09 -5.74
C SER A 40 15.17 -7.99 -4.32
N LEU A 41 14.23 -7.07 -4.10
CA LEU A 41 13.63 -6.83 -2.79
C LEU A 41 12.39 -7.71 -2.62
N ASP A 42 12.40 -8.62 -1.66
CA ASP A 42 11.22 -9.42 -1.35
C ASP A 42 10.10 -8.58 -0.70
N ILE A 43 8.93 -9.18 -0.53
CA ILE A 43 7.75 -8.49 -0.01
C ILE A 43 7.91 -8.04 1.45
N LYS A 44 8.70 -8.75 2.26
CA LYS A 44 8.93 -8.43 3.66
C LYS A 44 9.86 -7.22 3.78
N ALA A 45 10.95 -7.22 3.02
CA ALA A 45 11.82 -6.06 2.88
C ALA A 45 11.08 -4.87 2.25
N GLY A 46 10.12 -5.12 1.36
CA GLY A 46 9.17 -4.13 0.83
C GLY A 46 8.33 -3.46 1.91
N HIS A 47 7.70 -4.28 2.76
CA HIS A 47 6.96 -3.82 3.92
C HIS A 47 7.84 -2.97 4.85
N GLU A 48 9.02 -3.45 5.25
CA GLU A 48 9.93 -2.74 6.14
C GLU A 48 10.41 -1.41 5.53
N LYS A 49 10.73 -1.40 4.24
CA LYS A 49 11.15 -0.19 3.53
C LYS A 49 10.02 0.84 3.45
N CYS A 50 8.80 0.41 3.18
CA CYS A 50 7.65 1.30 3.13
C CYS A 50 7.31 1.84 4.53
N LEU A 51 7.37 0.99 5.56
CA LEU A 51 7.16 1.37 6.95
C LEU A 51 8.16 2.45 7.41
N GLY A 52 9.44 2.28 7.04
CA GLY A 52 10.52 3.22 7.36
C GLY A 52 10.53 4.53 6.58
N SER A 53 9.63 4.71 5.61
CA SER A 53 9.54 5.91 4.78
C SER A 53 8.19 6.58 4.99
N CYS A 54 8.15 7.78 5.60
CA CYS A 54 6.88 8.47 5.89
C CYS A 54 6.07 8.83 4.63
N SER A 55 6.72 8.94 3.47
CA SER A 55 6.07 9.22 2.19
C SER A 55 5.55 7.97 1.48
N CYS A 56 6.00 6.76 1.84
CA CYS A 56 5.48 5.55 1.21
C CYS A 56 4.05 5.30 1.68
N ILE A 57 3.14 5.10 0.73
CA ILE A 57 1.72 4.91 1.00
C ILE A 57 1.17 3.54 0.61
N ALA A 58 1.88 2.77 -0.21
CA ALA A 58 1.48 1.41 -0.54
C ALA A 58 2.66 0.57 -1.06
N TYR A 59 2.54 -0.76 -0.97
CA TYR A 59 3.47 -1.69 -1.59
C TYR A 59 2.79 -2.98 -2.09
N THR A 60 3.43 -3.68 -3.03
CA THR A 60 2.99 -4.99 -3.55
C THR A 60 4.17 -5.79 -4.10
N HIS A 61 3.94 -7.06 -4.43
CA HIS A 61 4.87 -7.83 -5.24
C HIS A 61 4.96 -7.22 -6.64
N SER A 62 6.16 -7.06 -7.19
CA SER A 62 6.30 -6.52 -8.55
C SER A 62 5.90 -7.52 -9.65
N ASP A 63 5.84 -8.82 -9.33
CA ASP A 63 5.38 -9.88 -10.23
C ASP A 63 3.94 -10.30 -9.89
N ILE A 64 3.10 -10.48 -10.92
CA ILE A 64 1.68 -10.83 -10.83
C ILE A 64 1.46 -12.17 -10.13
N LYS A 65 2.38 -13.12 -10.28
CA LYS A 65 2.31 -14.43 -9.66
C LYS A 65 2.56 -14.38 -8.16
N GLY A 66 3.15 -13.30 -7.63
CA GLY A 66 3.52 -13.18 -6.21
C GLY A 66 4.56 -14.22 -5.74
N LEU A 67 5.15 -14.96 -6.67
CA LEU A 67 6.10 -16.07 -6.41
C LEU A 67 7.56 -15.66 -6.61
N GLY A 68 7.81 -14.47 -7.17
CA GLY A 68 9.16 -13.95 -7.41
C GLY A 68 9.70 -13.09 -6.26
N SER A 69 11.01 -12.88 -6.26
CA SER A 69 11.60 -11.72 -5.58
C SER A 69 11.17 -10.46 -6.32
N GLY A 70 10.77 -9.44 -5.59
CA GLY A 70 10.47 -8.14 -6.17
C GLY A 70 9.32 -7.41 -5.51
N CYS A 71 9.49 -6.10 -5.34
CA CYS A 71 8.52 -5.24 -4.70
C CYS A 71 8.40 -3.91 -5.44
N ALA A 72 7.17 -3.40 -5.51
CA ALA A 72 6.87 -2.04 -5.97
C ALA A 72 6.29 -1.23 -4.79
N LEU A 73 6.77 0.00 -4.62
CA LEU A 73 6.38 0.93 -3.57
C LEU A 73 5.85 2.22 -4.19
N TRP A 74 4.75 2.77 -3.66
CA TRP A 74 4.14 4.03 -4.12
C TRP A 74 4.35 5.16 -3.09
N TYR A 75 4.62 6.36 -3.60
CA TYR A 75 4.93 7.56 -2.79
C TYR A 75 3.97 8.74 -2.99
N GLY A 76 2.97 8.60 -3.85
CA GLY A 76 1.95 9.62 -4.13
C GLY A 76 0.61 8.95 -4.39
N ASP A 77 -0.41 9.72 -4.79
CA ASP A 77 -1.79 9.25 -4.93
C ASP A 77 -1.93 7.94 -5.72
N LEU A 78 -2.80 7.05 -5.24
CA LEU A 78 -3.09 5.79 -5.90
C LEU A 78 -4.17 6.00 -6.96
N GLN A 79 -3.75 6.20 -8.20
CA GLN A 79 -4.65 6.46 -9.33
C GLN A 79 -4.88 5.20 -10.18
N ASP A 80 -6.04 5.15 -10.85
CA ASP A 80 -6.43 4.04 -11.75
C ASP A 80 -6.45 2.65 -11.09
N ILE A 81 -6.77 2.62 -9.79
CA ILE A 81 -7.03 1.38 -9.04
C ILE A 81 -8.40 0.81 -9.39
N GLN A 82 -8.50 -0.51 -9.50
CA GLN A 82 -9.76 -1.21 -9.74
C GLN A 82 -9.75 -2.54 -8.97
N THR A 83 -10.91 -2.99 -8.51
CA THR A 83 -11.06 -4.33 -7.92
C THR A 83 -11.68 -5.27 -8.95
N PHE A 84 -11.08 -6.45 -9.12
CA PHE A 84 -11.65 -7.53 -9.90
C PHE A 84 -12.25 -8.59 -8.98
N SER A 85 -13.14 -9.42 -9.54
CA SER A 85 -13.80 -10.48 -8.80
C SER A 85 -12.81 -11.57 -8.35
N ASN A 86 -11.99 -12.08 -9.27
CA ASN A 86 -11.24 -13.33 -9.07
C ASN A 86 -9.77 -13.27 -9.54
N VAL A 87 -9.32 -12.12 -10.05
CA VAL A 87 -8.01 -11.95 -10.71
C VAL A 87 -7.32 -10.68 -10.22
N GLY A 88 -6.02 -10.55 -10.42
CA GLY A 88 -5.26 -9.35 -10.01
C GLY A 88 -4.28 -9.61 -8.88
N GLN A 89 -3.79 -8.55 -8.26
CA GLN A 89 -2.72 -8.60 -7.28
C GLN A 89 -3.15 -8.05 -5.92
N ASP A 90 -2.41 -8.45 -4.89
CA ASP A 90 -2.60 -7.92 -3.54
C ASP A 90 -1.89 -6.57 -3.40
N LEU A 91 -2.61 -5.51 -3.03
CA LEU A 91 -2.05 -4.20 -2.72
C LEU A 91 -2.12 -3.94 -1.21
N HIS A 92 -0.99 -3.58 -0.60
CA HIS A 92 -0.93 -3.25 0.82
C HIS A 92 -0.89 -1.73 0.97
N ILE A 93 -1.98 -1.13 1.46
CA ILE A 93 -2.12 0.33 1.61
C ILE A 93 -1.85 0.71 3.06
N ARG A 94 -1.06 1.77 3.25
CA ARG A 94 -0.73 2.34 4.56
C ARG A 94 -1.94 3.03 5.19
N MET A 95 -2.26 2.60 6.41
CA MET A 95 -3.39 3.07 7.22
C MET A 95 -2.92 3.45 8.62
N ALA A 96 -3.72 4.23 9.35
CA ALA A 96 -3.45 4.49 10.76
C ALA A 96 -3.66 3.20 11.55
N ALA A 97 -2.80 2.92 12.55
CA ALA A 97 -2.94 1.71 13.38
C ALA A 97 -4.33 1.60 14.04
N SER A 98 -4.91 2.73 14.42
CA SER A 98 -6.28 2.81 14.97
C SER A 98 -7.37 2.34 14.01
N GLU A 99 -7.18 2.46 12.69
CA GLU A 99 -8.13 1.96 11.67
C GLU A 99 -7.97 0.46 11.43
N LEU A 100 -6.84 -0.10 11.84
CA LEU A 100 -6.53 -1.53 11.75
C LEU A 100 -6.90 -2.29 13.02
N GLY A 101 -7.41 -1.59 14.05
CA GLY A 101 -7.64 -2.17 15.37
C GLY A 101 -6.34 -2.56 16.10
N ILE A 102 -5.21 -2.01 15.66
CA ILE A 102 -3.91 -2.16 16.32
C ILE A 102 -3.85 -1.09 17.40
N TYR A 103 -4.41 -1.40 18.55
CA TYR A 103 -4.31 -0.56 19.75
C TYR A 103 -3.00 -0.88 20.46
N GLN A 104 -2.28 0.15 20.87
CA GLN A 104 -1.17 -0.02 21.79
C GLN A 104 -1.76 -0.49 23.13
N VAL A 105 -1.42 -1.71 23.56
CA VAL A 105 -1.50 -2.04 24.97
C VAL A 105 -0.49 -1.12 25.64
N LEU A 106 -0.98 -0.10 26.34
CA LEU A 106 -0.16 0.67 27.26
C LEU A 106 0.29 -0.32 28.34
N VAL A 107 1.57 -0.71 28.29
CA VAL A 107 2.24 -1.36 29.43
C VAL A 107 2.84 -0.27 30.28
#